data_AF-A0A3C0NTQ8-F1
#
_entry.id   AF-A0A3C0NTQ8-F1
#
_cell.length_a   1.000
_cell.length_b   1.000
_cell.length_c   1.000
_cell.angle_alpha   90.00
_cell.angle_beta   90.00
_cell.angle_gamma   90.00
#
_symmetry.space_group_name_H-M   'P 1'
#
loop_
_entity.id
_entity.type
_entity.pdbx_description
1 polymer ?
#
loop_
_entity_poly.entity_id
_entity_poly.type
_entity_poly.pdbx_seq_one_letter_code
_entity_poly.pdbx_strand_id
1 'polypeptide(L)'
;MSNNIYACACQRSVLKALHKLLLASLLCLTSSALAENFASPYQFIDSLLETSRTACLNSKAISEKTQTDDESLRSVRFTFCQCYPERARLLKNSLPKAIQETQISEKEFVRLYLPEIVNKCAKEQAKSLFSGDCPTHLSKSKPNSAKYCSCMANYIDSISDMEAAQIGLESSKYIPLLAESNKRGQPPPKMPSAFKNFIAMDSICSLK
;
A
#
# COMPACT_ATOMS: atom_id res chain seq x y z
N MET A 1 -14.34 30.15 14.60
CA MET A 1 -13.18 29.55 13.90
C MET A 1 -13.31 28.04 13.99
N SER A 2 -14.11 27.42 13.11
CA SER A 2 -14.60 26.04 13.30
C SER A 2 -14.54 25.17 12.04
N ASN A 3 -13.53 25.36 11.19
CA ASN A 3 -13.40 24.59 9.93
C ASN A 3 -12.24 23.57 9.91
N ASN A 4 -11.43 23.46 10.96
CA ASN A 4 -10.24 22.58 10.96
C ASN A 4 -10.45 21.18 11.56
N ILE A 5 -11.63 20.88 12.12
CA ILE A 5 -11.86 19.60 12.83
C ILE A 5 -12.39 18.51 11.88
N TYR A 6 -13.11 18.89 10.81
CA TYR A 6 -13.69 17.93 9.85
C TYR A 6 -12.71 17.42 8.79
N ALA A 7 -11.69 18.21 8.41
CA ALA A 7 -10.64 17.77 7.49
C ALA A 7 -9.75 16.66 8.09
N CYS A 8 -9.63 16.64 9.44
CA CYS A 8 -8.76 15.73 10.18
C CYS A 8 -9.34 14.30 10.34
N ALA A 9 -10.65 14.12 10.14
CA ALA A 9 -11.31 12.81 10.24
C ALA A 9 -11.30 12.03 8.91
N CYS A 10 -11.40 12.72 7.77
CA CYS A 10 -11.43 12.09 6.45
C CYS A 10 -10.02 11.77 5.92
N GLN A 11 -9.02 12.58 6.25
CA GLN A 11 -7.60 12.26 6.07
C GLN A 11 -7.13 11.11 6.97
N ARG A 12 -7.95 10.59 7.89
CA ARG A 12 -7.59 9.42 8.70
C ARG A 12 -8.02 8.10 8.10
N SER A 13 -9.05 8.01 7.24
CA SER A 13 -9.52 6.72 6.71
C SER A 13 -8.61 6.17 5.61
N VAL A 14 -8.40 6.96 4.54
CA VAL A 14 -7.51 6.62 3.40
C VAL A 14 -6.07 6.37 3.86
N LEU A 15 -5.64 7.16 4.83
CA LEU A 15 -4.28 7.15 5.38
C LEU A 15 -4.07 6.00 6.38
N LYS A 16 -5.11 5.59 7.13
CA LYS A 16 -5.10 4.33 7.90
C LYS A 16 -5.15 3.11 6.99
N ALA A 17 -5.87 3.18 5.86
CA ALA A 17 -5.87 2.12 4.86
C ALA A 17 -4.47 1.92 4.28
N LEU A 18 -3.82 2.99 3.80
CA LEU A 18 -2.42 3.01 3.34
C LEU A 18 -1.39 2.59 4.41
N HIS A 19 -1.61 2.97 5.67
CA HIS A 19 -0.76 2.55 6.79
C HIS A 19 -0.86 1.04 7.10
N LYS A 20 -2.08 0.49 7.14
CA LYS A 20 -2.31 -0.96 7.35
C LYS A 20 -1.84 -1.79 6.15
N LEU A 21 -1.98 -1.26 4.94
CA LEU A 21 -1.50 -1.78 3.65
C LEU A 21 -0.01 -2.21 3.69
N LEU A 22 0.84 -1.31 4.18
CA LEU A 22 2.29 -1.49 4.19
C LEU A 22 2.77 -2.21 5.41
N LEU A 23 2.07 -2.12 6.55
CA LEU A 23 2.34 -3.00 7.68
C LEU A 23 2.12 -4.46 7.31
N ALA A 24 1.03 -4.81 6.61
CA ALA A 24 0.82 -6.20 6.16
C ALA A 24 1.88 -6.66 5.14
N SER A 25 2.32 -5.75 4.27
CA SER A 25 3.32 -6.02 3.23
C SER A 25 4.75 -6.09 3.78
N LEU A 26 5.12 -5.23 4.74
CA LEU A 26 6.43 -5.26 5.41
C LEU A 26 6.51 -6.35 6.50
N LEU A 27 5.47 -6.58 7.30
CA LEU A 27 5.52 -7.53 8.43
C LEU A 27 5.65 -8.99 7.97
N CYS A 28 5.17 -9.34 6.77
CA CYS A 28 5.43 -10.67 6.21
C CYS A 28 6.90 -10.89 5.81
N LEU A 29 7.68 -9.81 5.63
CA LEU A 29 9.06 -9.88 5.12
C LEU A 29 10.12 -9.48 6.15
N THR A 30 9.72 -8.94 7.31
CA THR A 30 10.67 -8.44 8.32
C THR A 30 10.57 -9.16 9.66
N SER A 31 9.99 -10.37 9.71
CA SER A 31 10.06 -11.19 10.93
C SER A 31 11.51 -11.65 11.14
N SER A 32 12.18 -10.90 12.00
CA SER A 32 13.56 -10.97 12.44
C SER A 32 13.97 -12.34 12.97
N ALA A 33 14.71 -13.09 12.14
CA ALA A 33 15.89 -13.90 12.46
C ALA A 33 16.38 -14.54 11.14
N LEU A 34 16.85 -13.73 10.20
CA LEU A 34 17.38 -14.24 8.94
C LEU A 34 18.74 -14.88 9.23
N ALA A 35 18.75 -16.19 9.48
CA ALA A 35 19.78 -17.00 8.87
C ALA A 35 19.86 -16.55 7.40
N GLU A 36 21.06 -16.29 6.87
CA GLU A 36 21.20 -15.94 5.46
C GLU A 36 20.70 -17.12 4.62
N ASN A 37 19.40 -17.11 4.33
CA ASN A 37 18.77 -18.09 3.48
C ASN A 37 19.24 -17.74 2.07
N PHE A 38 20.11 -18.58 1.55
CA PHE A 38 20.46 -18.58 0.14
C PHE A 38 19.48 -19.50 -0.58
N ALA A 39 18.82 -18.95 -1.60
CA ALA A 39 17.92 -19.69 -2.45
C ALA A 39 17.96 -19.09 -3.86
N SER A 40 17.39 -19.79 -4.84
CA SER A 40 17.20 -19.19 -6.14
C SER A 40 16.06 -18.17 -6.13
N PRO A 41 16.08 -17.15 -7.00
CA PRO A 41 14.97 -16.22 -7.16
C PRO A 41 13.62 -16.92 -7.39
N TYR A 42 13.63 -18.08 -8.06
CA TYR A 42 12.43 -18.89 -8.26
C TYR A 42 11.88 -19.44 -6.94
N GLN A 43 12.74 -19.92 -6.05
CA GLN A 43 12.33 -20.42 -4.73
C GLN A 43 11.78 -19.29 -3.85
N PHE A 44 12.37 -18.10 -3.90
CA PHE A 44 11.83 -16.93 -3.20
C PHE A 44 10.47 -16.50 -3.76
N ILE A 45 10.29 -16.53 -5.08
CA ILE A 45 9.00 -16.24 -5.71
C ILE A 45 7.95 -17.29 -5.31
N ASP A 46 8.30 -18.56 -5.26
CA ASP A 46 7.40 -19.63 -4.81
C ASP A 46 7.01 -19.47 -3.34
N SER A 47 7.96 -19.08 -2.48
CA SER A 47 7.68 -18.72 -1.09
C SER A 47 6.71 -17.54 -1.00
N LEU A 48 6.94 -16.47 -1.78
CA LEU A 48 6.04 -15.31 -1.84
C LEU A 48 4.61 -15.69 -2.29
N LEU A 49 4.49 -16.60 -3.26
CA LEU A 49 3.20 -17.12 -3.72
C LEU A 49 2.46 -17.86 -2.62
N GLU A 50 3.16 -18.71 -1.85
CA GLU A 50 2.56 -19.46 -0.76
C GLU A 50 2.17 -18.57 0.43
N THR A 51 3.02 -17.61 0.79
CA THR A 51 2.70 -16.59 1.78
C THR A 51 1.48 -15.78 1.36
N SER A 52 1.41 -15.35 0.10
CA SER A 52 0.27 -14.60 -0.43
C SER A 52 -1.02 -15.42 -0.40
N ARG A 53 -0.95 -16.71 -0.74
CA ARG A 53 -2.09 -17.63 -0.66
C ARG A 53 -2.61 -17.74 0.78
N THR A 54 -1.71 -17.96 1.73
CA THR A 54 -2.06 -18.08 3.16
C THR A 54 -2.70 -16.79 3.67
N ALA A 55 -2.09 -15.62 3.38
CA ALA A 55 -2.64 -14.33 3.76
C ALA A 55 -4.02 -14.08 3.13
N CYS A 56 -4.22 -14.45 1.87
CA CYS A 56 -5.50 -14.39 1.20
C CYS A 56 -6.57 -15.23 1.91
N LEU A 57 -6.28 -16.50 2.21
CA LEU A 57 -7.22 -17.40 2.90
C LEU A 57 -7.58 -16.87 4.29
N ASN A 58 -6.59 -16.40 5.05
CA ASN A 58 -6.81 -15.81 6.37
C ASN A 58 -7.71 -14.56 6.28
N SER A 59 -7.50 -13.69 5.30
CA SER A 59 -8.35 -12.50 5.10
C SER A 59 -9.80 -12.87 4.79
N LYS A 60 -10.04 -13.96 4.05
CA LYS A 60 -11.38 -14.47 3.75
C LYS A 60 -12.05 -15.00 5.01
N ALA A 61 -11.36 -15.86 5.76
CA ALA A 61 -11.87 -16.42 7.01
C ALA A 61 -12.21 -15.34 8.04
N ILE A 62 -11.41 -14.28 8.16
CA ILE A 62 -11.68 -13.15 9.05
C ILE A 62 -12.98 -12.45 8.63
N SER A 63 -13.12 -12.08 7.37
CA SER A 63 -14.30 -11.37 6.86
C SER A 63 -15.59 -12.18 7.01
N GLU A 64 -15.54 -13.50 6.78
CA GLU A 64 -16.67 -14.40 7.01
C GLU A 64 -17.08 -14.44 8.48
N LYS A 65 -16.10 -14.52 9.39
CA LYS A 65 -16.34 -14.56 10.83
C LYS A 65 -16.87 -13.24 11.39
N THR A 66 -16.42 -12.10 10.86
CA THR A 66 -16.80 -10.78 11.37
C THR A 66 -17.98 -10.16 10.63
N GLN A 67 -18.42 -10.74 9.50
CA GLN A 67 -19.39 -10.14 8.57
C GLN A 67 -19.03 -8.68 8.19
N THR A 68 -17.75 -8.33 8.29
CA THR A 68 -17.25 -7.00 7.93
C THR A 68 -16.44 -7.09 6.65
N ASP A 69 -16.80 -6.25 5.68
CA ASP A 69 -16.01 -5.97 4.48
C ASP A 69 -15.44 -4.55 4.55
N ASP A 70 -14.74 -4.28 5.66
CA ASP A 70 -14.05 -3.02 5.86
C ASP A 70 -12.95 -2.84 4.80
N GLU A 71 -12.67 -1.60 4.44
CA GLU A 71 -11.70 -1.17 3.43
C GLU A 71 -10.32 -1.82 3.62
N SER A 72 -9.94 -2.07 4.88
CA SER A 72 -8.70 -2.77 5.23
C SER A 72 -8.67 -4.23 4.71
N LEU A 73 -9.77 -4.98 4.80
CA LEU A 73 -9.85 -6.36 4.33
C LEU A 73 -9.93 -6.43 2.81
N ARG A 74 -10.64 -5.49 2.17
CA ARG A 74 -10.65 -5.35 0.70
C ARG A 74 -9.25 -5.07 0.16
N SER A 75 -8.51 -4.19 0.81
CA SER A 75 -7.11 -3.93 0.48
C SER A 75 -6.24 -5.18 0.60
N VAL A 76 -6.29 -5.88 1.74
CA VAL A 76 -5.52 -7.12 1.95
C VAL A 76 -5.86 -8.16 0.88
N ARG A 77 -7.14 -8.33 0.56
CA ARG A 77 -7.59 -9.25 -0.49
C ARG A 77 -7.06 -8.86 -1.87
N PHE A 78 -7.16 -7.59 -2.25
CA PHE A 78 -6.59 -7.12 -3.52
C PHE A 78 -5.09 -7.45 -3.61
N THR A 79 -4.33 -7.12 -2.58
CA THR A 79 -2.87 -7.32 -2.58
C THR A 79 -2.50 -8.79 -2.63
N PHE A 80 -3.01 -9.61 -1.70
CA PHE A 80 -2.53 -10.98 -1.52
C PHE A 80 -3.32 -12.04 -2.32
N CYS A 81 -4.57 -11.78 -2.69
CA CYS A 81 -5.34 -12.71 -3.52
C CYS A 81 -5.19 -12.46 -5.02
N GLN A 82 -4.89 -11.21 -5.43
CA GLN A 82 -4.87 -10.83 -6.85
C GLN A 82 -3.49 -10.34 -7.27
N CYS A 83 -3.05 -9.19 -6.76
CA CYS A 83 -1.90 -8.50 -7.35
C CYS A 83 -0.57 -9.23 -7.12
N TYR A 84 -0.23 -9.61 -5.88
CA TYR A 84 1.02 -10.32 -5.59
C TYR A 84 1.12 -11.65 -6.35
N PRO A 85 0.09 -12.54 -6.34
CA PRO A 85 0.13 -13.76 -7.12
C PRO A 85 0.29 -13.54 -8.63
N GLU A 86 -0.40 -12.55 -9.21
CA GLU A 86 -0.27 -12.24 -10.63
C GLU A 86 1.14 -11.74 -10.97
N ARG A 87 1.63 -10.74 -10.23
CA ARG A 87 2.93 -10.12 -10.46
C ARG A 87 4.09 -11.07 -10.19
N ALA A 88 3.99 -11.90 -9.16
CA ALA A 88 4.98 -12.93 -8.85
C ALA A 88 5.08 -13.97 -9.99
N ARG A 89 3.95 -14.42 -10.55
CA ARG A 89 3.96 -15.33 -11.71
C ARG A 89 4.55 -14.69 -12.96
N LEU A 90 4.20 -13.43 -13.23
CA LEU A 90 4.74 -12.69 -14.37
C LEU A 90 6.27 -12.53 -14.24
N LEU A 91 6.75 -12.17 -13.06
CA LEU A 91 8.18 -12.09 -12.78
C LEU A 91 8.85 -13.46 -12.95
N LYS A 92 8.29 -14.52 -12.37
CA LYS A 92 8.83 -15.87 -12.52
C LYS A 92 9.01 -16.27 -13.99
N ASN A 93 8.01 -15.94 -14.82
CA ASN A 93 8.01 -16.25 -16.25
C ASN A 93 8.95 -15.36 -17.07
N SER A 94 9.28 -14.15 -16.60
CA SER A 94 10.22 -13.24 -17.28
C SER A 94 11.68 -13.55 -16.96
N LEU A 95 11.97 -14.20 -15.83
CA LEU A 95 13.33 -14.52 -15.43
C LEU A 95 13.95 -15.63 -16.30
N PRO A 96 15.17 -15.43 -16.83
CA PRO A 96 15.91 -16.45 -17.55
C PRO A 96 16.08 -17.74 -16.72
N LYS A 97 16.05 -18.90 -17.39
CA LYS A 97 16.27 -20.20 -16.74
C LYS A 97 17.61 -20.28 -15.99
N ALA A 98 18.66 -19.62 -16.48
CA ALA A 98 19.96 -19.57 -15.82
C ALA A 98 19.91 -19.00 -14.39
N ILE A 99 18.91 -18.15 -14.10
CA ILE A 99 18.72 -17.57 -12.77
C ILE A 99 18.15 -18.62 -11.78
N GLN A 100 17.57 -19.73 -12.26
CA GLN A 100 17.05 -20.80 -11.38
C GLN A 100 18.13 -21.49 -10.55
N GLU A 101 19.37 -21.50 -11.03
CA GLU A 101 20.50 -22.13 -10.36
C GLU A 101 21.34 -21.11 -9.56
N THR A 102 21.12 -19.82 -9.77
CA THR A 102 21.83 -18.75 -9.06
C THR A 102 21.31 -18.66 -7.64
N GLN A 103 22.18 -18.88 -6.66
CA GLN A 103 21.89 -18.67 -5.24
C GLN A 103 22.10 -17.20 -4.89
N ILE A 104 21.07 -16.56 -4.35
CA ILE A 104 21.17 -15.20 -3.80
C ILE A 104 20.62 -15.19 -2.39
N SER A 105 21.05 -14.21 -1.59
CA SER A 105 20.44 -13.98 -0.29
C SER A 105 19.01 -13.44 -0.43
N GLU A 106 18.18 -13.65 0.59
CA GLU A 106 16.86 -13.02 0.67
C GLU A 106 16.93 -11.49 0.58
N LYS A 107 17.97 -10.89 1.17
CA LYS A 107 18.21 -9.44 1.10
C LYS A 107 18.45 -8.97 -0.34
N GLU A 108 19.18 -9.75 -1.14
CA GLU A 108 19.36 -9.45 -2.56
C GLU A 108 18.07 -9.66 -3.34
N PHE A 109 17.28 -10.70 -3.01
CA PHE A 109 15.98 -10.91 -3.63
C PHE A 109 15.04 -9.73 -3.40
N VAL A 110 14.92 -9.29 -2.15
CA VAL A 110 14.13 -8.13 -1.73
C VAL A 110 14.59 -6.85 -2.41
N ARG A 111 15.89 -6.71 -2.67
CA ARG A 111 16.45 -5.52 -3.32
C ARG A 111 16.23 -5.51 -4.83
N LEU A 112 16.39 -6.66 -5.49
CA LEU A 112 16.45 -6.74 -6.96
C LEU A 112 15.10 -7.04 -7.60
N TYR A 113 14.31 -7.93 -6.99
CA TYR A 113 13.15 -8.54 -7.64
C TYR A 113 11.83 -8.12 -7.01
N LEU A 114 11.79 -8.03 -5.69
CA LEU A 114 10.57 -7.66 -4.98
C LEU A 114 9.99 -6.27 -5.34
N PRO A 115 10.79 -5.23 -5.67
CA PRO A 115 10.24 -3.93 -6.04
C PRO A 115 9.33 -3.96 -7.27
N GLU A 116 9.59 -4.85 -8.25
CA GLU A 116 8.71 -4.97 -9.43
C GLU A 116 7.29 -5.42 -9.05
N ILE A 117 7.17 -6.23 -7.99
CA ILE A 117 5.88 -6.71 -7.48
C ILE A 117 5.26 -5.65 -6.59
N VAL A 118 5.98 -5.24 -5.54
CA VAL A 118 5.44 -4.39 -4.46
C VAL A 118 5.08 -3.02 -4.98
N ASN A 119 5.92 -2.40 -5.81
CA ASN A 119 5.66 -1.05 -6.28
C ASN A 119 4.44 -1.00 -7.20
N LYS A 120 4.31 -2.00 -8.08
CA LYS A 120 3.18 -2.09 -8.99
C LYS A 120 1.87 -2.26 -8.23
N CYS A 121 1.86 -3.20 -7.27
CA CYS A 121 0.68 -3.46 -6.47
C CYS A 121 0.30 -2.30 -5.55
N ALA A 122 1.28 -1.56 -5.01
CA ALA A 122 1.03 -0.36 -4.25
C ALA A 122 0.33 0.72 -5.09
N LYS A 123 0.77 0.92 -6.35
CA LYS A 123 0.13 1.87 -7.27
C LYS A 123 -1.30 1.46 -7.64
N GLU A 124 -1.49 0.21 -8.05
CA GLU A 124 -2.81 -0.29 -8.46
C GLU A 124 -3.82 -0.23 -7.30
N GLN A 125 -3.34 -0.52 -6.09
CA GLN A 125 -4.14 -0.37 -4.89
C GLN A 125 -4.44 1.10 -4.55
N ALA A 126 -3.46 2.00 -4.64
CA ALA A 126 -3.71 3.42 -4.45
C ALA A 126 -4.75 3.94 -5.46
N LYS A 127 -4.66 3.49 -6.71
CA LYS A 127 -5.64 3.82 -7.76
C LYS A 127 -7.03 3.28 -7.42
N SER A 128 -7.11 2.05 -6.89
CA SER A 128 -8.41 1.44 -6.59
C SER A 128 -9.21 2.24 -5.57
N LEU A 129 -8.55 2.89 -4.60
CA LEU A 129 -9.16 3.79 -3.61
C LEU A 129 -9.85 5.01 -4.24
N PHE A 130 -9.40 5.45 -5.41
CA PHE A 130 -9.93 6.62 -6.12
C PHE A 130 -10.78 6.25 -7.34
N SER A 131 -11.09 4.96 -7.50
CA SER A 131 -11.91 4.42 -8.59
C SER A 131 -13.22 3.81 -8.06
N GLY A 132 -14.10 3.38 -8.96
CA GLY A 132 -15.36 2.71 -8.59
C GLY A 132 -16.23 3.57 -7.67
N ASP A 133 -16.55 3.05 -6.49
CA ASP A 133 -17.48 3.65 -5.52
C ASP A 133 -16.89 4.82 -4.69
N CYS A 134 -15.66 5.26 -5.00
CA CYS A 134 -15.03 6.42 -4.35
C CYS A 134 -15.97 7.65 -4.22
N PRO A 135 -16.75 8.05 -5.26
CA PRO A 135 -17.65 9.19 -5.15
C PRO A 135 -18.75 8.99 -4.09
N THR A 136 -19.28 7.77 -3.99
CA THR A 136 -20.31 7.39 -3.02
C THR A 136 -19.76 7.46 -1.59
N HIS A 137 -18.57 6.90 -1.38
CA HIS A 137 -17.91 6.87 -0.06
C HIS A 137 -17.49 8.26 0.43
N LEU A 138 -17.12 9.16 -0.48
CA LEU A 138 -16.64 10.50 -0.13
C LEU A 138 -17.71 11.60 -0.26
N SER A 139 -18.93 11.26 -0.70
CA SER A 139 -20.03 12.22 -0.88
C SER A 139 -20.30 13.11 0.34
N LYS A 140 -20.11 12.59 1.56
CA LYS A 140 -20.33 13.33 2.82
C LYS A 140 -19.17 14.24 3.21
N SER A 141 -17.96 13.98 2.71
CA SER A 141 -16.73 14.68 3.11
C SER A 141 -16.14 15.56 2.00
N LYS A 142 -16.53 15.34 0.74
CA LYS A 142 -16.10 16.08 -0.44
C LYS A 142 -17.34 16.48 -1.26
N PRO A 143 -17.68 17.79 -1.34
CA PRO A 143 -18.87 18.29 -2.04
C PRO A 143 -18.94 17.91 -3.53
N ASN A 144 -17.80 17.57 -4.13
CA ASN A 144 -17.69 17.12 -5.52
C ASN A 144 -16.81 15.85 -5.61
N SER A 145 -17.21 14.84 -4.85
CA SER A 145 -16.47 13.59 -4.70
C SER A 145 -16.11 12.93 -6.04
N ALA A 146 -16.98 13.00 -7.06
CA ALA A 146 -16.69 12.47 -8.39
C ALA A 146 -15.46 13.13 -9.06
N LYS A 147 -15.41 14.47 -9.09
CA LYS A 147 -14.25 15.18 -9.67
C LYS A 147 -13.00 15.01 -8.81
N TYR A 148 -13.14 14.95 -7.49
CA TYR A 148 -12.04 14.65 -6.57
C TYR A 148 -11.43 13.26 -6.88
N CYS A 149 -12.25 12.22 -6.93
CA CYS A 149 -11.81 10.84 -7.20
C CYS A 149 -11.12 10.73 -8.56
N SER A 150 -11.72 11.32 -9.61
CA SER A 150 -11.09 11.34 -10.95
C SER A 150 -9.75 12.09 -10.95
N CYS A 151 -9.66 13.23 -10.26
CA CYS A 151 -8.41 13.99 -10.15
C CYS A 151 -7.30 13.20 -9.45
N MET A 152 -7.62 12.53 -8.35
CA MET A 152 -6.66 11.71 -7.62
C MET A 152 -6.26 10.46 -8.41
N ALA A 153 -7.21 9.80 -9.07
CA ALA A 153 -6.91 8.66 -9.94
C ALA A 153 -5.94 9.04 -11.06
N ASN A 154 -6.15 10.18 -11.72
CA ASN A 154 -5.25 10.70 -12.75
C ASN A 154 -3.86 11.03 -12.20
N TYR A 155 -3.78 11.62 -10.99
CA TYR A 155 -2.50 11.88 -10.34
C TYR A 155 -1.75 10.58 -10.04
N ILE A 156 -2.42 9.58 -9.45
CA ILE A 156 -1.81 8.27 -9.19
C ILE A 156 -1.33 7.63 -10.50
N ASP A 157 -2.12 7.69 -11.57
CA ASP A 157 -1.70 7.18 -12.87
C ASP A 157 -0.45 7.87 -13.42
N SER A 158 -0.29 9.17 -13.17
CA SER A 158 0.82 9.98 -13.68
C SER A 158 2.17 9.76 -12.97
N ILE A 159 2.17 9.31 -11.71
CA ILE A 159 3.41 9.08 -10.93
C ILE A 159 3.98 7.68 -11.21
N SER A 160 5.27 7.49 -10.93
CA SER A 160 5.90 6.16 -11.08
C SER A 160 5.38 5.14 -10.05
N ASP A 161 5.51 3.85 -10.35
CA ASP A 161 5.17 2.78 -9.40
C ASP A 161 5.98 2.92 -8.09
N MET A 162 7.26 3.27 -8.21
CA MET A 162 8.15 3.52 -7.06
C MET A 162 7.69 4.71 -6.22
N GLU A 163 7.27 5.80 -6.87
CA GLU A 163 6.77 6.97 -6.15
C GLU A 163 5.47 6.67 -5.41
N ALA A 164 4.55 5.92 -6.02
CA ALA A 164 3.32 5.47 -5.36
C ALA A 164 3.62 4.61 -4.12
N ALA A 165 4.57 3.68 -4.22
CA ALA A 165 5.02 2.88 -3.09
C ALA A 165 5.68 3.73 -1.99
N GLN A 166 6.50 4.70 -2.39
CA GLN A 166 7.17 5.61 -1.46
C GLN A 166 6.18 6.49 -0.71
N ILE A 167 5.15 7.02 -1.38
CA ILE A 167 4.04 7.75 -0.74
C ILE A 167 3.40 6.89 0.35
N GLY A 168 3.08 5.64 0.02
CA GLY A 168 2.55 4.69 0.98
C GLY A 168 3.49 4.54 2.19
N LEU A 169 4.78 4.24 1.95
CA LEU A 169 5.76 3.98 3.00
C LEU A 169 5.99 5.19 3.90
N GLU A 170 6.08 6.36 3.31
CA GLU A 170 6.25 7.62 4.03
C GLU A 170 5.00 7.93 4.86
N SER A 171 3.81 7.76 4.28
CA SER A 171 2.55 7.95 5.02
C SER A 171 2.47 6.99 6.20
N SER A 172 2.81 5.72 6.02
CA SER A 172 2.72 4.72 7.08
C SER A 172 3.67 5.04 8.25
N LYS A 173 4.84 5.61 7.98
CA LYS A 173 5.76 6.05 9.04
C LYS A 173 5.36 7.38 9.67
N TYR A 174 4.86 8.31 8.87
CA TYR A 174 4.60 9.68 9.29
C TYR A 174 3.36 9.82 10.18
N ILE A 175 2.25 9.15 9.85
CA ILE A 175 0.96 9.35 10.56
C ILE A 175 1.03 8.98 12.04
N PRO A 176 1.62 7.84 12.45
CA PRO A 176 1.72 7.51 13.86
C PRO A 176 2.60 8.51 14.61
N LEU A 177 3.70 8.96 13.99
CA LEU A 177 4.59 9.96 14.59
C LEU A 177 3.89 11.31 14.75
N LEU A 178 3.10 11.74 13.76
CA LEU A 178 2.29 12.95 13.87
C LEU A 178 1.24 12.82 14.98
N ALA A 179 0.55 11.67 15.06
CA ALA A 179 -0.43 11.42 16.10
C ALA A 179 0.19 11.47 17.51
N GLU A 180 1.38 10.89 17.67
CA GLU A 180 2.11 10.91 18.93
C GLU A 180 2.62 12.31 19.29
N SER A 181 3.16 13.05 18.33
CA SER A 181 3.58 14.45 18.54
C SER A 181 2.41 15.32 19.00
N ASN A 182 1.24 15.19 18.35
CA ASN A 182 0.03 15.89 18.74
C ASN A 182 -0.43 15.56 20.17
N LYS A 183 -0.36 14.28 20.57
CA LYS A 183 -0.68 13.86 21.95
C LYS A 183 0.25 14.49 22.98
N ARG A 184 1.51 14.69 22.62
CA ARG A 184 2.55 15.26 23.48
C ARG A 184 2.62 16.79 23.42
N GLY A 185 1.77 17.45 22.63
CA GLY A 185 1.84 18.90 22.40
C GLY A 185 3.14 19.35 21.72
N GLN A 186 3.81 18.43 21.01
CA GLN A 186 5.07 18.70 20.32
C GLN A 186 4.81 19.24 18.90
N PRO A 187 5.78 19.95 18.30
CA PRO A 187 5.66 20.37 16.91
C PRO A 187 5.52 19.16 15.98
N PRO A 188 4.76 19.28 14.88
CA PRO A 188 4.58 18.18 13.95
C PRO A 188 5.95 17.78 13.36
N PRO A 189 6.21 16.47 13.19
CA PRO A 189 7.44 16.01 12.55
C PRO A 189 7.51 16.54 11.11
N LYS A 190 8.74 16.65 10.58
CA LYS A 190 8.96 17.06 9.20
C LYS A 190 8.28 16.05 8.26
N MET A 191 7.39 16.55 7.41
CA MET A 191 6.70 15.72 6.43
C MET A 191 7.68 15.26 5.34
N PRO A 192 7.74 13.95 5.06
CA PRO A 192 8.53 13.40 3.94
C PRO A 192 8.06 13.94 2.59
N SER A 193 8.96 13.96 1.59
CA SER A 193 8.74 14.68 0.33
C SER A 193 7.66 14.07 -0.56
N ALA A 194 7.66 12.75 -0.78
CA ALA A 194 6.69 12.12 -1.65
C ALA A 194 5.29 12.23 -1.01
N PHE A 195 5.22 12.02 0.30
CA PHE A 195 3.98 12.21 1.06
C PHE A 195 3.50 13.67 1.05
N LYS A 196 4.40 14.66 1.16
CA LYS A 196 4.06 16.08 1.04
C LYS A 196 3.46 16.42 -0.31
N ASN A 197 4.01 15.89 -1.41
CA ASN A 197 3.48 16.10 -2.75
C ASN A 197 2.09 15.49 -2.90
N PHE A 198 1.88 14.29 -2.37
CA PHE A 198 0.56 13.66 -2.33
C PHE A 198 -0.48 14.51 -1.59
N ILE A 199 -0.14 15.08 -0.42
CA ILE A 199 -1.04 15.96 0.35
C ILE A 199 -1.33 17.28 -0.40
N ALA A 200 -0.35 17.83 -1.11
CA ALA A 200 -0.58 18.99 -1.97
C ALA A 200 -1.57 18.67 -3.09
N MET A 201 -1.45 17.49 -3.71
CA MET A 201 -2.39 17.03 -4.74
C MET A 201 -3.78 16.72 -4.19
N ASP A 202 -3.89 16.11 -3.02
CA ASP A 202 -5.18 15.96 -2.31
C ASP A 202 -5.88 17.31 -2.12
N SER A 203 -5.12 18.34 -1.74
CA SER A 203 -5.62 19.70 -1.57
C SER A 203 -6.11 20.31 -2.89
N ILE A 204 -5.33 20.17 -3.97
CA ILE A 204 -5.70 20.66 -5.31
C ILE A 204 -6.96 19.94 -5.82
N CYS A 205 -7.02 18.62 -5.71
CA CYS A 205 -8.16 17.83 -6.17
C CYS A 205 -9.42 18.11 -5.36
N SER A 206 -9.29 18.55 -4.11
CA SER A 206 -10.43 18.92 -3.25
C SER A 206 -11.14 20.20 -3.68
N LEU A 207 -10.51 21.01 -4.54
CA LEU A 207 -11.08 22.26 -5.06
C LEU A 207 -11.87 22.09 -6.36
N LYS A 208 -11.85 20.90 -6.98
CA LYS A 208 -12.54 20.62 -8.25
C LYS A 208 -14.01 20.30 -8.05
#